data_AF-A0A8B8K5F3-F1
#
_entry.id   AF-A0A8B8K5F3-F1
#
_cell.length_a   1.000
_cell.length_b   1.000
_cell.length_c   1.000
_cell.angle_alpha   90.00
_cell.angle_beta   90.00
_cell.angle_gamma   90.00
#
_symmetry.space_group_name_H-M   'P 1'
#
loop_
_entity.id
_entity.type
_entity.pdbx_description
1 polymer ?
#
loop_
_entity_poly.entity_id
_entity_poly.type
_entity_poly.pdbx_seq_one_letter_code
_entity_poly.pdbx_strand_id
1 'polypeptide(L)'
;MSVEPAAFVQGEIFREYIGAKPSPKLRKFPVEIINPKISEFHFILAFATDDYDPTTGRGKGNFRPSWNVSDFSAVKIKEMKAQYKNVKVVISIGGRGTKYPFNPEDKLQWTHNAKKSLKEILEVD
;
A
#
# COMPACT_ATOMS: atom_id res chain seq x y z
N MET A 1 -35.08 32.63 -4.50
CA MET A 1 -33.64 32.57 -4.19
C MET A 1 -33.17 31.15 -4.45
N SER A 2 -32.46 30.94 -5.54
CA SER A 2 -31.81 29.67 -5.90
C SER A 2 -30.49 29.58 -5.14
N VAL A 3 -30.35 28.57 -4.28
CA VAL A 3 -29.06 28.23 -3.67
C VAL A 3 -28.23 27.50 -4.73
N GLU A 4 -27.11 28.10 -5.14
CA GLU A 4 -26.13 27.39 -5.97
C GLU A 4 -25.49 26.27 -5.15
N PRO A 5 -25.33 25.05 -5.72
CA PRO A 5 -24.62 23.99 -5.02
C PRO A 5 -23.17 24.43 -4.81
N ALA A 6 -22.65 24.22 -3.60
CA ALA A 6 -21.26 24.47 -3.29
C ALA A 6 -20.38 23.73 -4.32
N ALA A 7 -19.55 24.48 -5.04
CA ALA A 7 -18.61 23.91 -6.00
C ALA A 7 -17.75 22.86 -5.28
N PHE A 8 -17.80 21.62 -5.77
CA PHE A 8 -16.94 20.56 -5.27
C PHE A 8 -15.51 20.87 -5.73
N VAL A 9 -14.74 21.55 -4.88
CA VAL A 9 -13.31 21.77 -5.15
C VAL A 9 -12.62 20.43 -4.95
N GLN A 10 -12.38 19.71 -6.05
CA GLN A 10 -11.60 18.49 -6.00
C GLN A 10 -10.17 18.84 -5.55
N GLY A 11 -9.86 18.48 -4.31
CA GLY A 11 -8.55 18.72 -3.72
C GLY A 11 -7.43 18.02 -4.48
N GLU A 12 -6.25 18.63 -4.50
CA GLU A 12 -5.06 18.04 -5.13
C GLU A 12 -4.65 16.75 -4.39
N ILE A 13 -4.29 15.72 -5.16
CA ILE A 13 -3.82 14.43 -4.64
C ILE A 13 -2.41 14.19 -5.16
N PHE A 14 -1.46 13.94 -4.26
CA PHE A 14 -0.11 13.51 -4.59
C PHE A 14 0.14 12.09 -4.09
N ARG A 15 0.85 11.25 -4.87
CA ARG A 15 1.05 9.83 -4.55
C ARG A 15 2.48 9.41 -4.84
N GLU A 16 3.17 8.82 -3.86
CA GLU A 16 4.55 8.39 -3.97
C GLU A 16 4.71 6.90 -3.61
N TYR A 17 5.36 6.13 -4.48
CA TYR A 17 5.70 4.73 -4.20
C TYR A 17 6.90 4.63 -3.24
N ILE A 18 6.81 3.74 -2.25
CA ILE A 18 7.89 3.50 -1.27
C ILE A 18 7.99 2.02 -0.91
N GLY A 19 9.18 1.55 -0.53
CA GLY A 19 9.40 0.17 -0.03
C GLY A 19 9.69 -0.88 -1.10
N ALA A 20 9.44 -0.61 -2.39
CA ALA A 20 9.56 -1.59 -3.48
C ALA A 20 11.00 -2.08 -3.73
N LYS A 21 12.00 -1.30 -3.33
CA LYS A 21 13.42 -1.63 -3.45
C LYS A 21 14.10 -1.39 -2.11
N PRO A 22 14.94 -2.31 -1.62
CA PRO A 22 15.82 -2.02 -0.49
C PRO A 22 16.68 -0.80 -0.83
N SER A 23 16.60 0.24 -0.02
CA SER A 23 17.43 1.42 -0.16
C SER A 23 18.15 1.64 1.17
N PRO A 24 19.49 1.58 1.22
CA PRO A 24 20.21 1.83 2.47
C PRO A 24 20.00 3.26 2.99
N LYS A 25 19.62 4.18 2.10
CA LYS A 25 19.39 5.60 2.41
C LYS A 25 17.98 5.90 2.92
N LEU A 26 17.01 4.99 2.70
CA LEU A 26 15.59 5.23 3.03
C LEU A 26 15.14 4.24 4.10
N ARG A 27 15.44 4.58 5.37
CA ARG A 27 15.11 3.78 6.57
C ARG A 27 13.82 4.22 7.29
N LYS A 28 13.15 5.24 6.75
CA LYS A 28 11.92 5.86 7.28
C LYS A 28 11.16 6.56 6.16
N PHE A 29 9.93 7.00 6.44
CA PHE A 29 9.15 7.83 5.53
C PHE A 29 9.87 9.18 5.28
N PRO A 30 10.00 9.62 4.01
CA PRO A 30 10.58 10.92 3.67
C PRO A 30 9.54 12.01 3.97
N VAL A 31 9.57 12.55 5.18
CA VAL A 31 8.57 13.54 5.60
C VAL A 31 8.75 14.90 4.91
N GLU A 32 9.93 15.15 4.34
CA GLU A 32 10.29 16.37 3.64
C GLU A 32 9.52 16.59 2.33
N ILE A 33 8.98 15.54 1.72
CA ILE A 33 8.12 15.66 0.53
C ILE A 33 6.65 15.88 0.87
N ILE A 34 6.26 15.78 2.15
CA ILE A 34 4.88 15.97 2.59
C ILE A 34 4.55 17.46 2.55
N ASN A 35 3.76 17.86 1.54
CA ASN A 35 3.28 19.23 1.42
C ASN A 35 1.93 19.40 2.13
N PRO A 36 1.82 20.26 3.17
CA PRO A 36 0.57 20.47 3.90
C PRO A 36 -0.51 21.20 3.08
N LYS A 37 -0.14 21.82 1.94
CA LYS A 37 -1.10 22.48 1.05
C LYS A 37 -1.86 21.50 0.14
N ILE A 38 -1.38 20.27 0.00
CA ILE A 38 -2.03 19.22 -0.78
C ILE A 38 -3.14 18.59 0.07
N SER A 39 -4.34 18.45 -0.51
CA SER A 39 -5.49 17.93 0.21
C SER A 39 -5.30 16.47 0.65
N GLU A 40 -4.75 15.63 -0.22
CA GLU A 40 -4.37 14.26 0.15
C GLU A 40 -2.96 13.90 -0.31
N PHE A 41 -2.13 13.47 0.63
CA PHE A 41 -0.79 12.95 0.36
C PHE A 41 -0.78 11.43 0.58
N HIS A 42 -0.51 10.63 -0.45
CA HIS A 42 -0.55 9.18 -0.36
C HIS A 42 0.86 8.59 -0.46
N PHE A 43 1.28 7.86 0.56
CA PHE A 43 2.35 6.87 0.39
C PHE A 43 1.74 5.56 -0.11
N ILE A 44 2.26 5.04 -1.23
CA ILE A 44 1.93 3.72 -1.77
C ILE A 44 3.03 2.75 -1.34
N LEU A 45 2.75 2.01 -0.27
CA LEU A 45 3.67 1.02 0.28
C LEU A 45 3.68 -0.22 -0.62
N ALA A 46 4.84 -0.50 -1.21
CA ALA A 46 5.01 -1.50 -2.24
C ALA A 46 6.07 -2.54 -1.84
N PHE A 47 5.88 -3.84 -2.06
CA PHE A 47 4.64 -4.52 -2.48
C PHE A 47 4.20 -5.50 -1.41
N ALA A 48 2.90 -5.76 -1.32
CA ALA A 48 2.43 -7.02 -0.78
C ALA A 48 2.40 -8.02 -1.94
N THR A 49 3.21 -9.07 -1.86
CA THR A 49 3.38 -10.05 -2.94
C THR A 49 2.60 -11.32 -2.63
N ASP A 50 1.99 -11.90 -3.65
CA ASP A 50 1.34 -13.22 -3.57
C ASP A 50 2.36 -14.33 -3.30
N ASP A 51 1.90 -15.46 -2.76
CA ASP A 51 2.66 -16.70 -2.70
C ASP A 51 2.33 -17.58 -3.92
N TYR A 52 3.37 -18.23 -4.46
CA TYR A 52 3.25 -19.01 -5.68
C TYR A 52 3.58 -20.46 -5.42
N ASP A 53 2.85 -21.35 -6.09
CA ASP A 53 3.24 -22.75 -6.13
C ASP A 53 4.56 -22.91 -6.90
N PRO A 54 5.60 -23.52 -6.31
CA PRO A 54 6.91 -23.64 -6.95
C PRO A 54 6.90 -24.59 -8.16
N THR A 55 5.89 -25.46 -8.28
CA THR A 55 5.76 -26.43 -9.38
C THR A 55 5.00 -25.83 -10.55
N THR A 56 3.89 -25.14 -10.28
CA THR A 56 2.99 -24.64 -11.33
C THR A 56 3.17 -23.15 -11.65
N GLY A 57 3.83 -22.39 -10.76
CA GLY A 57 3.95 -20.94 -10.87
C GLY A 57 2.61 -20.20 -10.69
N ARG A 58 1.59 -20.87 -10.15
CA ARG A 58 0.26 -20.29 -9.93
C ARG A 58 0.16 -19.66 -8.54
N GLY A 59 -0.52 -18.52 -8.46
CA GLY A 59 -0.70 -17.79 -7.20
C GLY A 59 -1.74 -18.46 -6.30
N LYS A 60 -1.48 -18.47 -4.98
CA LYS A 60 -2.38 -19.05 -3.98
C LYS A 60 -3.20 -18.00 -3.23
N GLY A 61 -2.88 -16.72 -3.40
CA GLY A 61 -3.60 -15.58 -2.87
C GLY A 61 -3.16 -15.17 -1.46
N ASN A 62 -2.11 -15.76 -0.88
CA ASN A 62 -1.64 -15.39 0.46
C ASN A 62 -0.58 -14.29 0.35
N PHE A 63 -1.06 -13.04 0.39
CA PHE A 63 -0.19 -11.87 0.32
C PHE A 63 0.70 -11.71 1.55
N ARG A 64 1.97 -11.35 1.33
CA ARG A 64 2.93 -11.01 2.40
C ARG A 64 3.66 -9.70 2.09
N PRO A 65 4.02 -8.90 3.10
CA PRO A 65 4.90 -7.75 2.92
C PRO A 65 6.23 -8.15 2.29
N SER A 66 6.62 -7.49 1.19
CA SER A 66 7.95 -7.61 0.58
C SER A 66 8.84 -6.38 0.82
N TRP A 67 8.27 -5.32 1.41
CA TRP A 67 9.03 -4.17 1.90
C TRP A 67 9.74 -4.49 3.22
N ASN A 68 10.67 -3.63 3.64
CA ASN A 68 11.28 -3.74 4.95
C ASN A 68 10.29 -3.34 6.06
N VAL A 69 9.73 -4.33 6.76
CA VAL A 69 8.77 -4.12 7.85
C VAL A 69 9.37 -3.41 9.06
N SER A 70 10.70 -3.45 9.26
CA SER A 70 11.36 -2.68 10.31
C SER A 70 11.44 -1.20 9.95
N ASP A 71 11.65 -0.87 8.67
CA ASP A 71 11.73 0.52 8.18
C ASP A 71 10.33 1.15 8.00
N PHE A 72 9.32 0.34 7.64
CA PHE A 72 7.95 0.76 7.35
C PHE A 72 6.90 -0.04 8.15
N SER A 73 7.08 -0.12 9.47
CA SER A 73 6.14 -0.82 10.37
C SER A 73 4.82 -0.07 10.54
N ALA A 74 3.78 -0.76 11.01
CA ALA A 74 2.51 -0.12 11.32
C ALA A 74 2.64 0.94 12.43
N VAL A 75 3.52 0.73 13.41
CA VAL A 75 3.84 1.73 14.44
C VAL A 75 4.36 3.02 13.81
N LYS A 76 5.36 2.91 12.91
CA LYS A 76 5.90 4.07 12.18
C LYS A 76 4.86 4.77 11.29
N ILE A 77 3.95 4.00 10.68
CA ILE A 77 2.81 4.56 9.93
C ILE A 77 1.86 5.32 10.86
N LYS A 78 1.51 4.74 12.02
CA LYS A 78 0.64 5.36 13.04
C LYS A 78 1.27 6.68 13.52
N GLU A 79 2.56 6.68 13.88
CA GLU A 79 3.32 7.87 14.29
C GLU A 79 3.33 8.96 13.21
N MET A 80 3.66 8.61 11.96
CA MET A 80 3.66 9.57 10.85
C MET A 80 2.27 10.18 10.64
N LYS A 81 1.20 9.37 10.61
CA LYS A 81 -0.17 9.87 10.44
C LYS A 81 -0.64 10.70 11.63
N ALA A 82 -0.09 10.48 12.82
CA ALA A 82 -0.37 11.32 13.98
C ALA A 82 0.19 12.74 13.79
N GLN A 83 1.33 12.88 13.10
CA GLN A 83 1.98 14.16 12.83
C GLN A 83 1.47 14.84 11.54
N TYR A 84 1.18 14.08 10.48
CA TYR A 84 0.81 14.60 9.16
C TYR A 84 -0.61 14.16 8.77
N LYS A 85 -1.61 15.01 9.09
CA LYS A 85 -3.03 14.64 9.02
C LYS A 85 -3.58 14.46 7.59
N ASN A 86 -2.96 15.08 6.59
CA ASN A 86 -3.31 14.89 5.19
C ASN A 86 -2.71 13.60 4.58
N VAL A 87 -1.91 12.85 5.35
CA VAL A 87 -1.27 11.63 4.86
C VAL A 87 -2.18 10.41 4.98
N LYS A 88 -2.32 9.70 3.86
CA LYS A 88 -2.87 8.35 3.78
C LYS A 88 -1.77 7.38 3.36
N VAL A 89 -1.87 6.14 3.82
CA VAL A 89 -0.99 5.05 3.38
C VAL A 89 -1.86 3.98 2.76
N VAL A 90 -1.52 3.57 1.54
CA VAL A 90 -2.18 2.50 0.81
C VAL A 90 -1.15 1.44 0.44
N ILE A 91 -1.60 0.19 0.29
CA ILE A 91 -0.72 -0.92 -0.09
C ILE A 91 -0.90 -1.22 -1.57
N SER A 92 0.22 -1.34 -2.29
CA SER A 92 0.22 -1.90 -3.65
C SER A 92 0.43 -3.41 -3.57
N ILE A 93 -0.49 -4.17 -4.16
CA ILE A 93 -0.43 -5.64 -4.22
C ILE A 93 0.15 -6.10 -5.57
N GLY A 94 0.85 -7.22 -5.60
CA GLY A 94 1.47 -7.79 -6.79
C GLY A 94 2.98 -7.55 -6.83
N GLY A 95 3.48 -6.97 -7.92
CA GLY A 95 4.91 -6.66 -8.08
C GLY A 95 5.25 -6.27 -9.51
N ARG A 96 6.54 -6.09 -9.80
CA ARG A 96 7.02 -5.68 -11.14
C ARG A 96 7.62 -6.87 -11.90
N GLY A 97 7.52 -6.79 -13.23
CA GLY A 97 8.12 -7.77 -14.15
C GLY A 97 7.37 -9.10 -14.18
N THR A 98 8.02 -10.14 -14.69
CA THR A 98 7.43 -11.48 -14.87
C THR A 98 7.45 -12.33 -13.61
N LYS A 99 8.07 -11.86 -12.53
CA LYS A 99 8.23 -12.62 -11.28
C LYS A 99 6.91 -12.80 -10.50
N TYR A 100 5.98 -11.86 -10.64
CA TYR A 100 4.73 -11.84 -9.88
C TYR A 100 3.50 -11.79 -10.82
N PRO A 101 3.25 -12.85 -11.62
CA PRO A 101 2.14 -12.87 -12.56
C PRO A 101 0.80 -13.00 -11.82
N PHE A 102 -0.28 -12.49 -12.42
CA PHE A 102 -1.63 -12.82 -11.98
C PHE A 102 -2.07 -14.12 -12.64
N ASN A 103 -1.99 -15.23 -11.91
CA ASN A 103 -2.31 -16.57 -12.41
C ASN A 103 -2.84 -17.47 -11.27
N PRO A 104 -4.05 -17.22 -10.74
CA PRO A 104 -4.57 -17.94 -9.59
C PRO A 104 -4.76 -19.43 -9.89
N GLU A 105 -4.44 -20.31 -8.94
CA GLU A 105 -4.69 -21.75 -9.05
C GLU A 105 -6.18 -22.10 -9.03
N ASP A 106 -6.87 -21.66 -7.98
CA ASP A 106 -8.30 -21.72 -7.80
C ASP A 106 -8.82 -20.30 -7.51
N LYS A 107 -9.81 -19.83 -8.28
CA LYS A 107 -10.31 -18.45 -8.18
C LYS A 107 -10.97 -18.15 -6.83
N LEU A 108 -11.72 -19.11 -6.28
CA LEU A 108 -12.46 -18.94 -5.03
C LEU A 108 -11.51 -18.97 -3.84
N GLN A 109 -10.60 -19.95 -3.82
CA GLN A 109 -9.59 -20.06 -2.78
C GLN A 109 -8.63 -18.86 -2.79
N TRP A 110 -8.19 -18.42 -3.98
CA TRP A 110 -7.34 -17.24 -4.11
C TRP A 110 -8.02 -15.99 -3.55
N THR A 111 -9.30 -15.78 -3.86
CA THR A 111 -10.07 -14.62 -3.35
C THR A 111 -10.24 -14.68 -1.84
N HIS A 112 -10.53 -15.87 -1.29
CA HIS A 112 -10.64 -16.09 0.15
C HIS A 112 -9.31 -15.78 0.87
N ASN A 113 -8.22 -16.33 0.36
CA ASN A 113 -6.87 -16.13 0.90
C ASN A 113 -6.46 -14.65 0.81
N ALA A 114 -6.70 -14.01 -0.33
CA ALA A 114 -6.35 -12.60 -0.54
C ALA A 114 -7.06 -11.69 0.45
N LYS A 115 -8.37 -11.88 0.64
CA LYS A 115 -9.14 -11.14 1.65
C LYS A 115 -8.55 -11.35 3.04
N LYS A 116 -8.26 -12.59 3.42
CA LYS A 116 -7.75 -12.94 4.74
C LYS A 116 -6.36 -12.32 4.99
N SER A 117 -5.40 -12.58 4.11
CA SER A 117 -4.01 -12.13 4.30
C SER A 117 -3.86 -10.61 4.20
N LEU A 118 -4.62 -9.94 3.32
CA LEU A 118 -4.58 -8.47 3.23
C LEU A 118 -5.18 -7.84 4.49
N LYS A 119 -6.23 -8.44 5.06
CA LYS A 119 -6.80 -8.01 6.33
C LYS A 119 -5.76 -8.14 7.46
N GLU A 120 -5.05 -9.26 7.55
CA GLU A 120 -3.97 -9.48 8.53
C GLU A 120 -2.82 -8.47 8.37
N ILE A 121 -2.48 -8.04 7.15
CA ILE A 121 -1.46 -6.99 6.94
C ILE A 121 -1.95 -5.62 7.43
N LEU A 122 -3.23 -5.33 7.32
CA LEU A 122 -3.82 -4.04 7.70
C LEU A 122 -4.13 -3.94 9.20
N GLU A 123 -4.53 -5.06 9.81
CA GLU A 123 -4.83 -5.20 11.22
C GLU A 123 -3.55 -5.51 12.00
N VAL A 124 -2.66 -4.51 12.08
CA VAL A 124 -1.52 -4.58 12.99
C VAL A 124 -1.95 -3.96 14.32
N ASP A 125 -2.11 -4.81 15.34
CA ASP A 125 -2.35 -4.41 16.73
C ASP A 125 -1.37 -3.30 17.16
#